data_AF-A0A8H8RF00-F1
#
_entry.id   AF-A0A8H8RF00-F1
#
_cell.length_a   1.000
_cell.length_b   1.000
_cell.length_c   1.000
_cell.angle_alpha   90.00
_cell.angle_beta   90.00
_cell.angle_gamma   90.00
#
_symmetry.space_group_name_H-M   'P 1'
#
loop_
_entity.id
_entity.type
_entity.pdbx_description
1 polymer ?
#
loop_
_entity_poly.entity_id
_entity_poly.type
_entity_poly.pdbx_seq_one_letter_code
_entity_poly.pdbx_strand_id
1 'polypeptide(L)'
;MCKKVQFSTEKDFTTKSFSTISLPPFGFFAKLAFPPCTLADEATYATVQIGREQHMNLNSDLVYINHSCVPSVIFDTTSLSILAGPSGLRAGQELTFFYPSTEWDMAQGFSCFCGADTCRGFIKGAKGMGKGALEGVWLNAHIRGLLEERDAVGNGAVDVSSSTVDIPAPAPAPTNGNSNGNGPKPEIANGNSNAKNEVDSMQSALLSSLQQAELLVSAAKHALATYVSHYSKPSPPFSLALNGAGSRELSGEMGGDTCNEKGQMGSAEALRVGR
;
A
#
# COMPACT_ATOMS: atom_id res chain seq x y z
N MET A 1 -2.65 -10.88 23.75
CA MET A 1 -2.06 -11.16 22.43
C MET A 1 -3.10 -10.93 21.36
N CYS A 2 -2.77 -10.16 20.32
CA CYS A 2 -3.67 -9.82 19.19
C CYS A 2 -3.70 -10.89 18.07
N LYS A 3 -3.05 -12.03 18.31
CA LYS A 3 -2.84 -13.12 17.36
C LYS A 3 -2.87 -14.47 18.07
N LYS A 4 -3.26 -15.51 17.34
CA LYS A 4 -3.13 -16.92 17.69
C LYS A 4 -2.39 -17.66 16.57
N VAL A 5 -1.38 -18.46 16.91
CA VAL A 5 -0.74 -19.40 15.98
C VAL A 5 -1.45 -20.75 16.07
N GLN A 6 -1.76 -21.33 14.93
CA GLN A 6 -2.29 -22.68 14.83
C GLN A 6 -1.30 -23.54 14.06
N PHE A 7 -0.78 -24.57 14.73
CA PHE A 7 -0.04 -25.64 14.10
C PHE A 7 -1.04 -26.64 13.53
N SER A 8 -0.81 -27.09 12.30
CA SER A 8 -1.64 -28.09 11.66
C SER A 8 -1.42 -29.48 12.27
N THR A 9 -2.46 -30.31 12.24
CA THR A 9 -2.41 -31.73 12.62
C THR A 9 -1.88 -32.58 11.46
N GLU A 10 -1.52 -33.85 11.74
CA GLU A 10 -0.75 -34.80 10.90
C GLU A 10 -1.03 -34.90 9.37
N LYS A 11 -2.09 -34.27 8.86
CA LYS A 11 -2.47 -34.27 7.43
C LYS A 11 -2.17 -32.97 6.67
N ASP A 12 -1.97 -31.86 7.35
CA ASP A 12 -1.54 -30.59 6.75
C ASP A 12 -0.25 -30.16 7.46
N PHE A 13 0.77 -29.68 6.74
CA PHE A 13 2.07 -29.30 7.33
C PHE A 13 2.26 -27.77 7.41
N THR A 14 1.17 -27.00 7.37
CA THR A 14 1.24 -25.53 7.33
C THR A 14 0.84 -24.90 8.67
N THR A 15 1.79 -24.28 9.36
CA THR A 15 1.50 -23.38 10.48
C THR A 15 0.84 -22.10 9.96
N LYS A 16 -0.23 -21.66 10.62
CA LYS A 16 -0.99 -20.46 10.24
C LYS A 16 -1.14 -19.50 11.41
N SER A 17 -1.25 -18.22 11.08
CA SER A 17 -1.44 -17.14 12.04
C SER A 17 -2.82 -16.54 11.88
N PHE A 18 -3.57 -16.38 12.96
CA PHE A 18 -4.91 -15.80 12.94
C PHE A 18 -4.99 -14.58 13.84
N SER A 19 -5.69 -13.53 13.38
CA SER A 19 -5.98 -12.37 14.21
C SER A 19 -6.94 -12.74 15.34
N THR A 20 -6.77 -12.20 16.54
CA THR A 20 -7.76 -12.29 17.63
C THR A 20 -8.55 -10.99 17.82
N ILE A 21 -8.22 -9.96 17.04
CA ILE A 21 -8.85 -8.64 17.08
C ILE A 21 -9.39 -8.25 15.70
N SER A 22 -10.31 -7.30 15.69
CA SER A 22 -10.75 -6.63 14.46
C SER A 22 -10.15 -5.23 14.40
N LEU A 23 -9.74 -4.80 13.21
CA LEU A 23 -9.19 -3.46 12.95
C LEU A 23 -9.87 -2.87 11.71
N PRO A 24 -10.11 -1.55 11.68
CA PRO A 24 -10.52 -0.86 10.46
C PRO A 24 -9.41 -0.93 9.39
N PRO A 25 -9.72 -0.59 8.13
CA PRO A 25 -8.70 -0.38 7.10
C PRO A 25 -7.50 0.44 7.59
N PHE A 26 -6.29 -0.05 7.35
CA PHE A 26 -5.03 0.58 7.78
C PHE A 26 -4.86 0.77 9.30
N GLY A 27 -5.70 0.12 10.12
CA GLY A 27 -5.57 0.13 11.57
C GLY A 27 -4.26 -0.49 12.03
N PHE A 28 -3.67 0.07 13.08
CA PHE A 28 -2.41 -0.41 13.65
C PHE A 28 -2.59 -1.79 14.30
N PHE A 29 -1.73 -2.76 13.93
CA PHE A 29 -1.76 -4.12 14.46
C PHE A 29 -0.62 -4.38 15.45
N ALA A 30 0.63 -4.10 15.06
CA ALA A 30 1.80 -4.35 15.91
C ALA A 30 2.99 -3.46 15.53
N LYS A 31 3.91 -3.25 16.47
CA LYS A 31 5.25 -2.67 16.21
C LYS A 31 6.25 -3.80 16.03
N LEU A 32 7.15 -3.69 15.05
CA LEU A 32 8.29 -4.59 14.92
C LEU A 32 9.35 -4.34 16.01
N ALA A 33 9.27 -3.22 16.72
CA ALA A 33 10.16 -2.91 17.85
C ALA A 33 9.89 -3.76 19.12
N PHE A 34 8.80 -4.54 19.20
CA PHE A 34 8.47 -5.30 20.42
C PHE A 34 7.63 -6.58 20.17
N PRO A 35 8.07 -7.77 20.66
CA PRO A 35 9.41 -8.07 21.17
C PRO A 35 10.46 -7.72 20.11
N PRO A 36 11.66 -7.26 20.50
CA PRO A 36 12.52 -6.52 19.58
C PRO A 36 12.92 -7.42 18.42
N CYS A 37 12.46 -7.07 17.23
CA CYS A 37 13.04 -7.57 16.02
C CYS A 37 14.49 -7.03 15.95
N THR A 38 15.43 -7.88 15.55
CA THR A 38 16.85 -7.55 15.49
C THR A 38 17.33 -7.57 14.05
N LEU A 39 18.41 -6.85 13.73
CA LEU A 39 19.04 -7.00 12.43
C LEU A 39 19.50 -8.44 12.22
N ALA A 40 19.46 -8.88 10.97
CA ALA A 40 19.98 -10.16 10.53
C ALA A 40 21.22 -9.93 9.68
N ASP A 41 22.26 -10.73 9.90
CA ASP A 41 23.50 -10.66 9.11
C ASP A 41 23.28 -11.16 7.68
N GLU A 42 22.37 -12.11 7.49
CA GLU A 42 22.10 -12.76 6.20
C GLU A 42 20.58 -12.91 5.94
N ALA A 43 20.21 -12.89 4.66
CA ALA A 43 18.85 -13.16 4.23
C ALA A 43 18.52 -14.66 4.39
N THR A 44 17.39 -14.97 5.02
CA THR A 44 16.90 -16.35 5.17
C THR A 44 15.39 -16.39 4.90
N TYR A 45 14.80 -17.59 4.89
CA TYR A 45 13.34 -17.73 4.73
C TYR A 45 12.53 -17.11 5.89
N ALA A 46 13.17 -16.83 7.03
CA ALA A 46 12.53 -16.33 8.24
C ALA A 46 12.85 -14.85 8.55
N THR A 47 13.64 -14.19 7.71
CA THR A 47 13.93 -12.76 7.84
C THR A 47 13.05 -11.94 6.90
N VAL A 48 12.87 -10.65 7.23
CA VAL A 48 12.17 -9.69 6.39
C VAL A 48 13.16 -8.61 5.95
N GLN A 49 13.21 -8.33 4.66
CA GLN A 49 14.00 -7.24 4.11
C GLN A 49 13.37 -5.89 4.50
N ILE A 50 14.15 -5.06 5.20
CA ILE A 50 13.72 -3.74 5.71
C ILE A 50 14.36 -2.56 4.97
N GLY A 51 15.32 -2.84 4.09
CA GLY A 51 16.04 -1.87 3.27
C GLY A 51 16.75 -2.55 2.11
N ARG A 52 17.54 -1.81 1.32
CA ARG A 52 18.18 -2.37 0.10
C ARG A 52 19.04 -3.60 0.37
N GLU A 53 19.79 -3.59 1.46
CA GLU A 53 20.73 -4.66 1.84
C GLU A 53 20.57 -5.07 3.31
N GLN A 54 19.44 -4.73 3.93
CA GLN A 54 19.20 -4.93 5.35
C GLN A 54 18.02 -5.86 5.58
N HIS A 55 18.23 -6.87 6.43
CA HIS A 55 17.21 -7.81 6.86
C HIS A 55 17.02 -7.76 8.37
N MET A 56 15.85 -8.21 8.81
CA MET A 56 15.44 -8.22 10.20
C MET A 56 14.89 -9.59 10.59
N ASN A 57 15.36 -10.12 11.72
CA ASN A 57 14.78 -11.26 12.41
C ASN A 57 13.54 -10.81 13.19
N LEU A 58 12.40 -11.47 12.99
CA LEU A 58 11.14 -11.09 13.64
C LEU A 58 11.03 -11.54 15.11
N ASN A 59 11.89 -12.47 15.55
CA ASN A 59 12.07 -12.93 16.94
C ASN A 59 10.77 -13.25 17.71
N SER A 60 9.72 -13.63 16.99
CA SER A 60 8.38 -13.80 17.53
C SER A 60 7.53 -14.63 16.60
N ASP A 61 6.31 -14.92 17.06
CA ASP A 61 5.29 -15.60 16.28
C ASP A 61 5.03 -14.96 14.91
N LEU A 62 5.41 -13.70 14.69
CA LEU A 62 5.31 -13.01 13.39
C LEU A 62 5.95 -13.80 12.23
N VAL A 63 6.95 -14.65 12.49
CA VAL A 63 7.52 -15.61 11.50
C VAL A 63 6.46 -16.49 10.83
N TYR A 64 5.35 -16.77 11.51
CA TYR A 64 4.29 -17.64 10.98
C TYR A 64 3.23 -16.91 10.15
N ILE A 65 3.43 -15.64 9.80
CA ILE A 65 2.50 -14.91 8.92
C ILE A 65 2.83 -15.29 7.48
N ASN A 66 1.91 -16.01 6.85
CA ASN A 66 2.12 -16.59 5.52
C ASN A 66 1.94 -15.57 4.39
N HIS A 67 2.31 -15.98 3.18
CA HIS A 67 2.08 -15.20 1.98
C HIS A 67 0.61 -15.23 1.54
N SER A 68 0.11 -14.08 1.07
CA SER A 68 -1.07 -14.03 0.19
C SER A 68 -0.89 -12.96 -0.89
N CYS A 69 -1.43 -13.24 -2.09
CA CYS A 69 -1.52 -12.26 -3.18
C CYS A 69 -2.55 -11.16 -2.90
N VAL A 70 -3.51 -11.42 -2.01
CA VAL A 70 -4.46 -10.45 -1.47
C VAL A 70 -4.30 -10.45 0.06
N PRO A 71 -3.28 -9.74 0.58
CA PRO A 71 -2.88 -9.86 1.98
C PRO A 71 -3.87 -9.20 2.94
N SER A 72 -3.94 -9.73 4.17
CA SER A 72 -4.75 -9.16 5.25
C SER A 72 -4.03 -8.05 6.03
N VAL A 73 -2.70 -8.05 6.01
CA VAL A 73 -1.86 -7.07 6.71
C VAL A 73 -0.76 -6.52 5.82
N ILE A 74 -0.28 -5.34 6.17
CA ILE A 74 0.82 -4.62 5.52
C ILE A 74 2.00 -4.59 6.48
N PHE A 75 3.18 -4.97 5.99
CA PHE A 75 4.44 -4.82 6.70
C PHE A 75 5.13 -3.53 6.26
N ASP A 76 4.92 -2.47 7.03
CA ASP A 76 5.58 -1.18 6.80
C ASP A 76 6.94 -1.14 7.50
N THR A 77 8.01 -1.40 6.73
CA THR A 77 9.38 -1.40 7.25
C THR A 77 9.93 0.01 7.42
N THR A 78 9.30 1.03 6.81
CA THR A 78 9.70 2.43 7.00
C THR A 78 9.30 2.91 8.40
N SER A 79 8.08 2.57 8.83
CA SER A 79 7.58 2.90 10.18
C SER A 79 7.78 1.77 11.21
N LEU A 80 8.42 0.66 10.81
CA LEU A 80 8.61 -0.55 11.61
C LEU A 80 7.31 -1.03 12.27
N SER A 81 6.23 -1.06 11.49
CA SER A 81 4.87 -1.35 11.96
C SER A 81 4.13 -2.32 11.03
N ILE A 82 3.20 -3.07 11.61
CA ILE A 82 2.25 -3.90 10.89
C ILE A 82 0.88 -3.24 10.96
N LEU A 83 0.24 -3.05 9.81
CA LEU A 83 -1.07 -2.43 9.67
C LEU A 83 -2.07 -3.42 9.08
N ALA A 84 -3.36 -3.24 9.34
CA ALA A 84 -4.40 -3.93 8.60
C ALA A 84 -4.39 -3.51 7.12
N GLY A 85 -4.76 -4.43 6.22
CA GLY A 85 -4.89 -4.14 4.80
C GLY A 85 -6.05 -3.17 4.48
N PRO A 86 -6.23 -2.82 3.19
CA PRO A 86 -7.27 -1.88 2.76
C PRO A 86 -8.71 -2.32 3.08
N SER A 87 -8.95 -3.61 3.26
CA SER A 87 -10.25 -4.17 3.66
C SER A 87 -10.45 -4.25 5.18
N GLY A 88 -9.49 -3.78 5.97
CA GLY A 88 -9.43 -4.00 7.41
C GLY A 88 -9.04 -5.44 7.77
N LEU A 89 -9.18 -5.77 9.04
CA LEU A 89 -8.86 -7.08 9.60
C LEU A 89 -10.00 -7.54 10.50
N ARG A 90 -10.41 -8.81 10.38
CA ARG A 90 -11.43 -9.40 11.27
C ARG A 90 -10.78 -10.35 12.27
N ALA A 91 -11.36 -10.43 13.46
CA ALA A 91 -11.03 -11.52 14.40
C ALA A 91 -11.30 -12.89 13.73
N GLY A 92 -10.36 -13.82 13.92
CA GLY A 92 -10.37 -15.14 13.27
C GLY A 92 -9.87 -15.15 11.83
N GLN A 93 -9.53 -14.01 11.22
CA GLN A 93 -8.96 -13.96 9.87
C GLN A 93 -7.49 -14.38 9.88
N GLU A 94 -7.06 -15.15 8.87
CA GLU A 94 -5.66 -15.49 8.68
C GLU A 94 -4.84 -14.22 8.40
N LEU A 95 -3.75 -14.05 9.15
CA LEU A 95 -2.76 -13.00 8.95
C LEU A 95 -1.84 -13.43 7.82
N THR A 96 -1.91 -12.66 6.73
CA THR A 96 -1.07 -12.85 5.55
C THR A 96 -0.53 -11.53 5.05
N PHE A 97 0.69 -11.54 4.52
CA PHE A 97 1.28 -10.37 3.85
C PHE A 97 1.82 -10.74 2.47
N PHE A 98 2.01 -9.75 1.62
CA PHE A 98 2.54 -9.97 0.28
C PHE A 98 4.07 -9.94 0.33
N TYR A 99 4.73 -11.09 0.34
CA TYR A 99 6.20 -11.16 0.52
C TYR A 99 6.99 -10.24 -0.44
N PRO A 100 6.67 -10.12 -1.74
CA PRO A 100 7.37 -9.18 -2.63
C PRO A 100 7.20 -7.69 -2.27
N SER A 101 6.33 -7.34 -1.31
CA SER A 101 6.27 -5.96 -0.77
C SER A 101 7.46 -5.61 0.11
N THR A 102 8.16 -6.61 0.67
CA THR A 102 9.39 -6.43 1.46
C THR A 102 10.58 -7.01 0.71
N GLU A 103 10.43 -8.16 0.05
CA GLU A 103 11.53 -8.94 -0.53
C GLU A 103 11.81 -8.60 -2.00
N TRP A 104 13.05 -8.20 -2.30
CA TRP A 104 13.53 -7.97 -3.67
C TRP A 104 13.83 -9.29 -4.38
N ASP A 105 14.71 -10.10 -3.79
CA ASP A 105 15.11 -11.42 -4.28
C ASP A 105 15.05 -12.38 -3.10
N MET A 106 14.17 -13.36 -3.17
CA MET A 106 13.98 -14.29 -2.05
C MET A 106 15.02 -15.42 -2.11
N ALA A 107 15.57 -15.78 -0.95
CA ALA A 107 16.49 -16.91 -0.82
C ALA A 107 15.89 -18.23 -1.36
N GLN A 108 14.58 -18.42 -1.17
CA GLN A 108 13.85 -19.57 -1.68
C GLN A 108 12.48 -19.14 -2.22
N GLY A 109 12.27 -19.33 -3.53
CA GLY A 109 10.96 -19.14 -4.15
C GLY A 109 10.02 -20.32 -3.91
N PHE A 110 8.72 -20.11 -4.09
CA PHE A 110 7.70 -21.15 -3.87
C PHE A 110 6.48 -20.96 -4.79
N SER A 111 5.78 -22.07 -5.06
CA SER A 111 4.46 -22.03 -5.71
C SER A 111 3.41 -21.56 -4.70
N CYS A 112 2.67 -20.51 -5.03
CA CYS A 112 1.69 -19.91 -4.14
C CYS A 112 0.41 -20.74 -4.05
N PHE A 113 -0.07 -20.94 -2.82
CA PHE A 113 -1.31 -21.65 -2.52
C PHE A 113 -2.32 -20.76 -1.79
N CYS A 114 -2.27 -19.43 -2.00
CA CYS A 114 -3.13 -18.49 -1.27
C CYS A 114 -4.61 -18.56 -1.65
N GLY A 115 -4.94 -19.17 -2.80
CA GLY A 115 -6.32 -19.36 -3.25
C GLY A 115 -7.05 -18.08 -3.73
N ALA A 116 -6.36 -16.95 -3.84
CA ALA A 116 -6.94 -15.71 -4.36
C ALA A 116 -7.16 -15.78 -5.89
N ASP A 117 -8.24 -15.16 -6.39
CA ASP A 117 -8.54 -15.09 -7.83
C ASP A 117 -7.43 -14.40 -8.63
N THR A 118 -6.74 -13.44 -8.00
CA THR A 118 -5.59 -12.70 -8.56
C THR A 118 -4.25 -13.28 -8.09
N CYS A 119 -4.19 -14.59 -7.84
CA CYS A 119 -2.96 -15.28 -7.46
C CYS A 119 -1.89 -15.16 -8.56
N ARG A 120 -0.63 -14.92 -8.15
CA ARG A 120 0.51 -14.71 -9.05
C ARG A 120 1.28 -15.99 -9.38
N GLY A 121 0.82 -17.15 -8.90
CA GLY A 121 1.50 -18.42 -9.13
C GLY A 121 2.81 -18.52 -8.35
N PHE A 122 3.95 -18.41 -9.02
CA PHE A 122 5.26 -18.57 -8.38
C PHE A 122 5.80 -17.26 -7.78
N ILE A 123 6.26 -17.29 -6.53
CA ILE A 123 6.74 -16.12 -5.79
C ILE A 123 8.24 -16.28 -5.53
N LYS A 124 9.04 -15.27 -5.90
CA LYS A 124 10.51 -15.23 -5.70
C LYS A 124 11.04 -13.82 -5.37
N GLY A 125 10.19 -12.94 -4.86
CA GLY A 125 10.51 -11.52 -4.64
C GLY A 125 10.18 -10.62 -5.84
N ALA A 126 10.26 -9.31 -5.63
CA ALA A 126 9.81 -8.31 -6.59
C ALA A 126 10.70 -8.16 -7.84
N LYS A 127 11.97 -8.56 -7.77
CA LYS A 127 12.97 -8.42 -8.84
C LYS A 127 12.52 -9.00 -10.17
N GLY A 128 11.86 -10.15 -10.15
CA GLY A 128 11.36 -10.84 -11.35
C GLY A 128 9.93 -10.49 -11.75
N MET A 129 9.26 -9.60 -11.02
CA MET A 129 7.85 -9.29 -11.26
C MET A 129 7.68 -8.07 -12.17
N GLY A 130 6.80 -8.19 -13.17
CA GLY A 130 6.40 -7.06 -14.03
C GLY A 130 5.43 -6.10 -13.34
N LYS A 131 5.28 -4.90 -13.89
CA LYS A 131 4.43 -3.84 -13.34
C LYS A 131 2.99 -4.30 -13.04
N GLY A 132 2.34 -4.98 -13.97
CA GLY A 132 0.97 -5.48 -13.79
C GLY A 132 0.83 -6.51 -12.67
N ALA A 133 1.89 -7.28 -12.38
CA ALA A 133 1.87 -8.23 -11.27
C ALA A 133 2.01 -7.52 -9.91
N LEU A 134 2.60 -6.33 -9.85
CA LEU A 134 2.78 -5.55 -8.62
C LEU A 134 1.71 -4.46 -8.41
N GLU A 135 0.88 -4.23 -9.43
CA GLU A 135 -0.18 -3.22 -9.40
C GLU A 135 -1.22 -3.50 -8.31
N GLY A 136 -1.70 -2.42 -7.67
CA GLY A 136 -2.74 -2.49 -6.63
C GLY A 136 -2.26 -3.06 -5.29
N VAL A 137 -0.98 -3.40 -5.15
CA VAL A 137 -0.40 -3.85 -3.88
C VAL A 137 0.47 -2.77 -3.28
N TRP A 138 0.44 -2.69 -1.96
CA TRP A 138 1.34 -1.82 -1.21
C TRP A 138 2.77 -2.37 -1.26
N LEU A 139 3.76 -1.50 -1.51
CA LEU A 139 5.18 -1.85 -1.58
C LEU A 139 6.02 -0.91 -0.70
N ASN A 140 6.99 -1.48 0.01
CA ASN A 140 7.95 -0.70 0.79
C ASN A 140 8.78 0.25 -0.11
N ALA A 141 9.30 1.31 0.50
CA ALA A 141 10.09 2.32 -0.21
C ALA A 141 11.32 1.73 -0.90
N HIS A 142 12.05 0.80 -0.25
CA HIS A 142 13.22 0.18 -0.85
C HIS A 142 12.88 -0.69 -2.07
N ILE A 143 11.74 -1.39 -2.05
CA ILE A 143 11.28 -2.17 -3.20
C ILE A 143 10.92 -1.27 -4.37
N ARG A 144 10.21 -0.15 -4.11
CA ARG A 144 9.88 0.81 -5.17
C ARG A 144 11.14 1.40 -5.81
N GLY A 145 12.12 1.81 -5.00
CA GLY A 145 13.40 2.30 -5.52
C GLY A 145 14.15 1.26 -6.37
N LEU A 146 14.20 0.00 -5.92
CA LEU A 146 14.84 -1.09 -6.67
C LEU A 146 14.13 -1.39 -8.00
N LEU A 147 12.79 -1.31 -8.04
CA LEU A 147 12.01 -1.45 -9.28
C LEU A 147 12.29 -0.30 -10.24
N GLU A 148 12.29 0.94 -9.75
CA GLU A 148 12.59 2.14 -10.56
C GLU A 148 13.97 2.05 -11.21
N GLU A 149 14.99 1.65 -10.46
CA GLU A 149 16.34 1.45 -10.99
C GLU A 149 16.40 0.34 -12.03
N ARG A 150 15.79 -0.82 -11.75
CA ARG A 150 15.72 -1.95 -12.70
C ARG A 150 15.06 -1.51 -14.01
N ASP A 151 13.94 -0.82 -13.92
CA ASP A 151 13.13 -0.42 -15.08
C ASP A 151 13.78 0.74 -15.86
N ALA A 152 14.54 1.61 -15.18
CA ALA A 152 15.34 2.66 -15.83
C ALA A 152 16.48 2.07 -16.68
N VAL A 153 17.15 1.02 -16.19
CA VAL A 153 18.19 0.31 -16.95
C VAL A 153 17.58 -0.42 -18.17
N GLY A 154 16.38 -1.00 -18.02
CA GLY A 154 15.67 -1.65 -19.12
C GLY A 154 15.24 -0.70 -20.24
N ASN A 155 14.87 0.54 -19.89
CA ASN A 155 14.47 1.56 -20.86
C ASN A 155 15.65 2.33 -21.49
N GLY A 156 16.87 2.18 -20.96
CA GLY A 156 18.10 2.78 -21.50
C GLY A 156 18.72 2.01 -22.67
N ALA A 157 18.24 0.80 -22.97
CA ALA A 157 18.66 -0.01 -24.12
C ALA A 157 17.70 0.21 -25.31
N VAL A 158 17.51 1.46 -25.74
CA VAL A 158 17.07 1.73 -27.11
C VAL A 158 18.31 1.70 -27.98
N ASP A 159 18.53 0.56 -28.64
CA ASP A 159 19.46 0.47 -29.75
C ASP A 159 18.96 1.41 -30.87
N VAL A 160 19.56 2.60 -30.96
CA VAL A 160 19.48 3.47 -32.14
C VAL A 160 20.35 2.86 -33.24
N SER A 161 20.00 1.66 -33.69
CA SER A 161 20.54 1.04 -34.90
C SER A 161 19.45 0.32 -35.69
N SER A 162 18.20 0.79 -35.64
CA SER A 162 17.24 0.47 -36.71
C SER A 162 16.07 1.44 -36.73
N SER A 163 16.31 2.64 -37.22
CA SER A 163 15.28 3.50 -37.78
C SER A 163 15.94 4.40 -38.80
N THR A 164 16.25 3.83 -39.97
CA THR A 164 16.43 4.62 -41.19
C THR A 164 15.10 5.27 -41.50
N VAL A 165 14.94 6.52 -41.07
CA VAL A 165 13.87 7.39 -41.54
C VAL A 165 14.33 7.95 -42.88
N ASP A 166 13.67 7.50 -43.95
CA ASP A 166 13.82 8.08 -45.29
C ASP A 166 13.38 9.56 -45.25
N ILE A 167 14.34 10.47 -45.39
CA ILE A 167 14.08 11.90 -45.62
C ILE A 167 14.23 12.17 -47.14
N PRO A 168 13.16 12.61 -47.84
CA PRO A 168 13.27 13.01 -49.24
C PRO A 168 14.11 14.28 -49.39
N ALA A 169 15.02 14.27 -50.35
CA ALA A 169 15.90 15.40 -50.69
C ALA A 169 15.11 16.66 -51.13
N PRO A 170 15.49 17.87 -50.69
CA PRO A 170 14.97 19.10 -51.26
C PRO A 170 15.72 19.49 -52.55
N ALA A 171 14.95 19.90 -53.55
CA ALA A 171 15.37 20.32 -54.89
C ALA A 171 16.24 21.61 -54.90
N PRO A 172 17.00 21.89 -55.99
CA PRO A 172 18.03 22.92 -56.00
C PRO A 172 17.50 24.35 -56.18
N ALA A 173 18.28 25.30 -55.66
CA ALA A 173 18.02 26.74 -55.58
C ALA A 173 17.97 27.47 -56.93
N PRO A 174 17.31 28.64 -57.00
CA PRO A 174 17.56 29.64 -58.03
C PRO A 174 18.65 30.64 -57.59
N THR A 175 19.49 31.01 -58.56
CA THR A 175 20.56 32.02 -58.49
C THR A 175 20.02 33.44 -58.59
N ASN A 176 20.56 34.39 -57.82
CA ASN A 176 21.08 35.69 -58.28
C ASN A 176 21.37 36.66 -57.12
N GLY A 177 22.45 37.44 -57.23
CA GLY A 177 22.56 38.75 -56.57
C GLY A 177 23.84 39.00 -55.76
N ASN A 178 24.90 39.41 -56.45
CA ASN A 178 26.16 39.95 -55.94
C ASN A 178 25.98 41.28 -55.17
N SER A 179 26.76 41.52 -54.11
CA SER A 179 27.40 42.82 -53.81
C SER A 179 28.44 42.73 -52.67
N ASN A 180 29.65 43.19 -52.97
CA ASN A 180 30.84 43.36 -52.13
C ASN A 180 30.67 44.30 -50.91
N GLY A 181 31.48 44.08 -49.88
CA GLY A 181 31.82 45.09 -48.85
C GLY A 181 32.87 44.59 -47.85
N ASN A 182 34.02 45.28 -47.79
CA ASN A 182 35.26 44.90 -47.10
C ASN A 182 35.36 45.49 -45.65
N GLY A 183 35.70 44.64 -44.66
CA GLY A 183 36.44 44.91 -43.41
C GLY A 183 35.79 45.73 -42.27
N PRO A 184 36.39 45.82 -41.05
CA PRO A 184 37.41 44.98 -40.41
C PRO A 184 36.96 44.39 -39.04
N LYS A 185 37.74 43.41 -38.55
CA LYS A 185 37.67 42.79 -37.22
C LYS A 185 37.87 43.81 -36.07
N PRO A 186 37.22 43.62 -34.91
CA PRO A 186 37.88 43.93 -33.64
C PRO A 186 37.95 42.72 -32.69
N GLU A 187 38.86 42.87 -31.75
CA GLU A 187 39.35 41.92 -30.77
C GLU A 187 38.40 41.64 -29.60
N ILE A 188 38.57 40.43 -29.04
CA ILE A 188 38.48 40.01 -27.63
C ILE A 188 37.55 40.81 -26.71
N ALA A 189 36.45 40.16 -26.28
CA ALA A 189 35.87 40.37 -24.96
C ALA A 189 35.61 39.01 -24.28
N ASN A 190 36.41 38.75 -23.26
CA ASN A 190 36.30 37.62 -22.34
C ASN A 190 35.03 37.82 -21.48
N GLY A 191 34.08 36.88 -21.53
CA GLY A 191 32.77 37.01 -20.87
C GLY A 191 32.21 35.68 -20.42
N ASN A 192 32.57 35.28 -19.20
CA ASN A 192 32.09 34.12 -18.47
C ASN A 192 30.62 34.28 -18.03
N SER A 193 29.65 34.10 -18.94
CA SER A 193 28.21 34.28 -18.64
C SER A 193 27.37 33.01 -18.63
N ASN A 194 27.93 31.83 -18.96
CA ASN A 194 27.13 30.61 -19.05
C ASN A 194 27.00 29.83 -17.72
N ALA A 195 27.99 29.89 -16.83
CA ALA A 195 27.97 29.11 -15.58
C ALA A 195 27.09 29.71 -14.47
N LYS A 196 26.82 31.03 -14.47
CA LYS A 196 25.94 31.67 -13.47
C LYS A 196 24.46 31.40 -13.73
N ASN A 197 24.04 31.41 -14.99
CA ASN A 197 22.63 31.20 -15.34
C ASN A 197 22.14 29.77 -15.03
N GLU A 198 23.00 28.74 -15.15
CA GLU A 198 22.63 27.36 -14.79
C GLU A 198 22.54 27.14 -13.27
N VAL A 199 23.44 27.76 -12.49
CA VAL A 199 23.41 27.68 -11.02
C VAL A 199 22.20 28.41 -10.44
N ASP A 200 21.84 29.57 -10.99
CA ASP A 200 20.66 30.34 -10.57
C ASP A 200 19.35 29.59 -10.91
N SER A 201 19.31 28.86 -12.03
CA SER A 201 18.18 28.02 -12.42
C SER A 201 17.99 26.82 -11.48
N MET A 202 19.07 26.11 -11.13
CA MET A 202 19.01 24.97 -10.20
C MET A 202 18.68 25.41 -8.77
N GLN A 203 19.22 26.55 -8.32
CA GLN A 203 18.88 27.13 -7.02
C GLN A 203 17.38 27.50 -6.94
N SER A 204 16.84 28.08 -8.01
CA SER A 204 15.41 28.41 -8.10
C SER A 204 14.52 27.15 -8.05
N ALA A 205 14.90 26.09 -8.76
CA ALA A 205 14.16 24.81 -8.76
C ALA A 205 14.15 24.15 -7.37
N LEU A 206 15.29 24.17 -6.66
CA LEU A 206 15.41 23.63 -5.31
C LEU A 206 14.57 24.43 -4.30
N LEU A 207 14.59 25.77 -4.38
CA LEU A 207 13.76 26.63 -3.53
C LEU A 207 12.26 26.40 -3.77
N SER A 208 11.85 26.27 -5.03
CA SER A 208 10.46 25.96 -5.37
C SER A 208 10.02 24.59 -4.84
N SER A 209 10.90 23.59 -4.92
CA SER A 209 10.65 22.25 -4.38
C SER A 209 10.48 22.26 -2.86
N LEU A 210 11.30 23.05 -2.14
CA LEU A 210 11.15 23.24 -0.69
C LEU A 210 9.81 23.90 -0.35
N GLN A 211 9.43 24.95 -1.07
CA GLN A 211 8.16 25.64 -0.86
C GLN A 211 6.95 24.70 -1.09
N GLN A 212 7.02 23.84 -2.12
CA GLN A 212 5.99 22.83 -2.36
C GLN A 212 5.92 21.80 -1.23
N ALA A 213 7.07 21.34 -0.72
CA ALA A 213 7.11 20.42 0.42
C ALA A 213 6.49 21.04 1.69
N GLU A 214 6.77 22.32 1.96
CA GLU A 214 6.16 23.04 3.10
C GLU A 214 4.64 23.16 2.98
N LEU A 215 4.14 23.44 1.77
CA LEU A 215 2.70 23.47 1.49
C LEU A 215 2.06 22.10 1.73
N LEU A 216 2.69 21.01 1.29
CA LEU A 216 2.21 19.65 1.53
C LEU A 216 2.19 19.30 3.02
N VAL A 217 3.25 19.66 3.77
CA VAL A 217 3.29 19.47 5.22
C VAL A 217 2.20 20.27 5.92
N SER A 218 1.95 21.51 5.50
CA SER A 218 0.87 22.35 6.03
C SER A 218 -0.51 21.73 5.76
N ALA A 219 -0.76 21.28 4.53
CA ALA A 219 -2.00 20.61 4.15
C ALA A 219 -2.20 19.31 4.95
N ALA A 220 -1.15 18.51 5.13
CA ALA A 220 -1.20 17.29 5.94
C ALA A 220 -1.50 17.58 7.42
N LYS A 221 -0.90 18.62 8.00
CA LYS A 221 -1.21 19.07 9.37
C LYS A 221 -2.66 19.53 9.49
N HIS A 222 -3.18 20.25 8.50
CA HIS A 222 -4.57 20.69 8.48
C HIS A 222 -5.54 19.50 8.40
N ALA A 223 -5.27 18.53 7.52
CA ALA A 223 -6.06 17.31 7.41
C ALA A 223 -6.06 16.51 8.72
N LEU A 224 -4.91 16.41 9.39
CA LEU A 224 -4.78 15.77 10.69
C LEU A 224 -5.59 16.49 11.78
N ALA A 225 -5.54 17.82 11.82
CA ALA A 225 -6.31 18.62 12.79
C ALA A 225 -7.82 18.43 12.58
N THR A 226 -8.28 18.45 11.33
CA THR A 226 -9.68 18.17 10.97
C THR A 226 -10.07 16.76 11.42
N TYR A 227 -9.25 15.75 11.13
CA TYR A 227 -9.49 14.39 11.60
C TYR A 227 -9.60 14.31 13.13
N VAL A 228 -8.65 14.87 13.87
CA VAL A 228 -8.67 14.90 15.34
C VAL A 228 -9.94 15.58 15.86
N SER A 229 -10.35 16.71 15.27
CA SER A 229 -11.58 17.41 15.67
C SER A 229 -12.86 16.60 15.45
N HIS A 230 -12.90 15.78 14.40
CA HIS A 230 -14.05 14.92 14.09
C HIS A 230 -14.14 13.71 15.03
N TYR A 231 -12.99 13.19 15.47
CA TYR A 231 -12.92 11.94 16.23
C TYR A 231 -12.61 12.11 17.73
N SER A 232 -12.32 13.33 18.20
CA SER A 232 -12.05 13.63 19.62
C SER A 232 -13.24 14.25 20.37
N LYS A 233 -14.46 14.24 19.84
CA LYS A 233 -15.64 14.61 20.62
C LYS A 233 -16.06 13.44 21.53
N PRO A 234 -15.99 13.57 22.87
CA PRO A 234 -16.64 12.61 23.76
C PRO A 234 -18.16 12.71 23.57
N SER A 235 -18.82 11.55 23.53
CA SER A 235 -20.28 11.44 23.55
C SER A 235 -20.88 12.26 24.71
N PRO A 236 -21.97 13.02 24.51
CA PRO A 236 -22.64 13.67 25.62
C PRO A 236 -23.22 12.60 26.56
N PRO A 237 -23.22 12.84 27.89
CA PRO A 237 -23.89 11.93 28.81
C PRO A 237 -25.39 11.95 28.53
N PHE A 238 -25.96 10.75 28.42
CA PHE A 238 -27.40 10.50 28.40
C PHE A 238 -28.07 11.29 29.54
N SER A 239 -28.86 12.30 29.18
CA SER A 239 -29.72 13.04 30.09
C SER A 239 -31.16 12.70 29.74
N LEU A 240 -31.82 11.96 30.64
CA LEU A 240 -33.27 11.77 30.66
C LEU A 240 -33.93 13.15 30.90
N ALA A 241 -34.60 13.68 29.89
CA ALA A 241 -35.52 14.80 30.03
C ALA A 241 -36.89 14.38 29.49
N LEU A 242 -37.82 14.16 30.42
CA LEU A 242 -39.26 14.25 30.18
C LEU A 242 -39.62 15.70 29.80
N ASN A 243 -40.71 15.81 29.02
CA ASN A 243 -41.53 16.98 28.71
C ASN A 243 -41.39 17.52 27.27
N GLY A 244 -42.11 16.86 26.36
CA GLY A 244 -42.62 17.48 25.14
C GLY A 244 -44.13 17.65 25.27
N ALA A 245 -44.58 18.89 25.54
CA ALA A 245 -45.98 19.28 25.43
C ALA A 245 -46.15 20.19 24.19
N GLY A 246 -47.10 19.79 23.33
CA GLY A 246 -47.85 20.70 22.46
C GLY A 246 -47.31 20.90 21.04
N SER A 247 -47.85 20.16 20.08
CA SER A 247 -48.69 20.76 19.04
C SER A 247 -49.21 19.74 18.03
N ARG A 248 -50.54 19.76 17.87
CA ARG A 248 -51.34 19.37 16.70
C ARG A 248 -51.72 17.90 16.54
N GLU A 249 -52.88 17.64 17.15
CA GLU A 249 -53.95 16.79 16.63
C GLU A 249 -54.06 16.85 15.10
N LEU A 250 -54.03 15.69 14.47
CA LEU A 250 -54.91 15.37 13.34
C LEU A 250 -55.45 13.96 13.58
N SER A 251 -56.75 13.95 13.82
CA SER A 251 -57.66 12.82 13.92
C SER A 251 -57.66 11.97 12.66
N GLY A 252 -57.72 10.65 12.84
CA GLY A 252 -57.75 9.65 11.78
C GLY A 252 -57.93 8.25 12.35
N GLU A 253 -59.10 8.04 12.96
CA GLU A 253 -59.66 6.77 13.41
C GLU A 253 -60.08 5.91 12.23
N MET A 254 -59.70 4.63 12.22
CA MET A 254 -60.39 3.42 11.69
C MET A 254 -59.43 2.24 12.03
N GLY A 255 -59.63 1.49 13.12
CA GLY A 255 -60.44 0.26 13.14
C GLY A 255 -59.84 -0.78 12.19
N GLY A 256 -59.10 -1.81 12.60
CA GLY A 256 -59.43 -2.82 13.61
C GLY A 256 -59.64 -4.15 12.85
N ASP A 257 -58.80 -5.16 13.09
CA ASP A 257 -59.27 -6.52 13.39
C ASP A 257 -58.11 -7.50 13.62
N THR A 258 -58.22 -8.11 14.79
CA THR A 258 -57.45 -9.23 15.33
C THR A 258 -57.93 -10.56 14.76
N CYS A 259 -57.02 -11.49 14.46
CA CYS A 259 -57.29 -12.92 14.62
C CYS A 259 -56.08 -13.59 15.30
N ASN A 260 -56.36 -14.09 16.49
CA ASN A 260 -55.55 -14.93 17.35
C ASN A 260 -56.17 -16.34 17.25
N GLU A 261 -55.41 -17.39 16.98
CA GLU A 261 -55.84 -18.75 17.36
C GLU A 261 -54.66 -19.56 17.92
N LYS A 262 -54.90 -20.03 19.15
CA LYS A 262 -54.15 -21.03 19.89
C LYS A 262 -54.44 -22.41 19.32
N GLY A 263 -53.45 -23.30 19.34
CA GLY A 263 -53.64 -24.75 19.22
C GLY A 263 -52.58 -25.47 20.04
N GLN A 264 -53.03 -26.24 21.03
CA GLN A 264 -52.30 -26.82 22.15
C GLN A 264 -52.25 -28.36 22.01
N MET A 265 -51.31 -29.01 22.71
CA MET A 265 -51.15 -30.47 22.95
C MET A 265 -50.58 -31.30 21.79
N GLY A 266 -49.80 -32.37 21.94
CA GLY A 266 -49.16 -33.18 23.00
C GLY A 266 -48.14 -34.08 22.23
N SER A 267 -47.32 -35.00 22.73
CA SER A 267 -47.18 -35.73 23.97
C SER A 267 -45.72 -36.22 24.05
N ALA A 268 -45.26 -36.50 25.26
CA ALA A 268 -44.05 -37.26 25.53
C ALA A 268 -44.20 -38.71 25.05
N GLU A 269 -43.11 -39.32 24.55
CA GLU A 269 -42.88 -40.75 24.77
C GLU A 269 -41.37 -41.03 24.87
N ALA A 270 -40.98 -41.47 26.06
CA ALA A 270 -39.69 -42.05 26.35
C ALA A 270 -39.80 -43.56 26.13
N LEU A 271 -38.89 -44.16 25.37
CA LEU A 271 -38.70 -45.61 25.38
C LEU A 271 -37.25 -45.95 25.75
N ARG A 272 -37.13 -46.58 26.92
CA ARG A 272 -35.98 -47.30 27.45
C ARG A 272 -36.09 -48.78 27.04
N VAL A 273 -34.95 -49.48 27.16
CA VAL A 273 -34.75 -50.96 27.18
C VAL A 273 -34.69 -51.61 25.78
N GLY A 274 -33.70 -52.43 25.42
CA GLY A 274 -32.50 -52.92 26.10
C GLY A 274 -32.00 -54.22 25.44
N ARG A 275 -30.68 -54.35 25.29
CA ARG A 275 -29.82 -55.54 25.48
C ARG A 275 -28.47 -55.28 24.83
#